data_AF-A0A963VWV5-F1
#
_entry.id   AF-A0A963VWV5-F1
#
_cell.length_a   1.000
_cell.length_b   1.000
_cell.length_c   1.000
_cell.angle_alpha   90.00
_cell.angle_beta   90.00
_cell.angle_gamma   90.00
#
_symmetry.space_group_name_H-M   'P 1'
#
loop_
_entity.id
_entity.type
_entity.pdbx_description
1 polymer ?
#
loop_
_entity_poly.entity_id
_entity_poly.type
_entity_poly.pdbx_seq_one_letter_code
_entity_poly.pdbx_strand_id
1 'polypeptide(L)' 'HPEGYLEGFATIYSDAAELIHAALERRQPDAGALLVPDVRAGVDGVRFIEAVVKSSSEGGVWVEP' A
#
# COMPACT_ATOMS: atom_id res chain seq x y z
N HIS A 1 14.27 -22.74 2.44
CA HIS A 1 14.63 -21.56 1.64
C HIS A 1 14.41 -20.34 2.51
N PRO A 2 15.37 -19.40 2.66
CA PRO A 2 15.08 -18.13 3.31
C PRO A 2 14.40 -17.25 2.27
N GLU A 3 13.08 -17.21 2.31
CA GLU A 3 12.30 -16.20 1.59
C GLU A 3 12.61 -14.81 2.17
N GLY A 4 12.58 -13.77 1.35
CA GLY A 4 12.95 -12.42 1.77
C GLY A 4 12.39 -11.32 0.86
N TYR A 5 13.26 -10.38 0.48
CA TYR A 5 12.85 -9.16 -0.21
C TYR A 5 12.21 -9.41 -1.60
N LEU A 6 12.82 -10.28 -2.40
CA LEU A 6 12.35 -10.54 -3.77
C LEU A 6 11.01 -11.29 -3.75
N GLU A 7 10.87 -12.25 -2.84
CA GLU A 7 9.63 -12.99 -2.63
C GLU A 7 8.52 -12.06 -2.15
N GLY A 8 8.81 -11.12 -1.24
CA GLY A 8 7.85 -10.10 -0.83
C GLY A 8 7.36 -9.23 -1.98
N PHE A 9 8.25 -8.80 -2.87
CA PHE A 9 7.86 -8.09 -4.09
C PHE A 9 7.05 -8.97 -5.05
N ALA A 10 7.45 -10.23 -5.22
CA ALA A 10 6.71 -11.18 -6.05
C ALA A 10 5.27 -11.38 -5.54
N THR A 11 5.07 -11.43 -4.22
CA THR A 11 3.73 -11.46 -3.60
C THR A 11 2.91 -10.23 -3.98
N ILE A 12 3.44 -9.01 -3.79
CA ILE A 12 2.74 -7.76 -4.13
C ILE A 12 2.27 -7.76 -5.59
N TYR A 13 3.15 -8.14 -6.52
CA TYR A 13 2.81 -8.16 -7.94
C TYR A 13 1.83 -9.28 -8.30
N SER A 14 1.93 -10.44 -7.66
CA SER A 14 1.01 -11.56 -7.90
C SER A 14 -0.39 -11.23 -7.40
N ASP A 15 -0.50 -10.61 -6.21
CA ASP A 15 -1.77 -10.16 -5.65
C ASP A 15 -2.42 -9.08 -6.54
N ALA A 16 -1.64 -8.10 -6.99
CA ALA A 16 -2.13 -7.08 -7.93
C ALA A 16 -2.63 -7.68 -9.25
N ALA A 17 -1.91 -8.66 -9.80
CA ALA A 17 -2.33 -9.37 -11.02
C ALA A 17 -3.64 -10.13 -10.80
N GLU A 18 -3.78 -10.82 -9.67
CA GLU A 18 -5.00 -11.53 -9.30
C GLU A 18 -6.21 -10.58 -9.24
N LEU A 19 -6.07 -9.40 -8.62
CA LEU A 19 -7.14 -8.40 -8.59
C LEU A 19 -7.55 -7.93 -10.00
N ILE A 20 -6.56 -7.72 -10.89
CA ILE A 20 -6.82 -7.31 -12.28
C ILE A 20 -7.56 -8.41 -13.03
N HIS A 21 -7.11 -9.66 -12.94
CA HIS A 21 -7.75 -10.79 -13.60
C HIS A 21 -9.17 -11.02 -13.10
N ALA A 22 -9.38 -10.98 -11.78
CA ALA A 22 -10.71 -11.13 -11.19
C ALA A 22 -11.69 -10.07 -11.70
N ALA A 23 -11.25 -8.82 -11.82
CA ALA A 23 -12.05 -7.72 -12.35
C ALA A 23 -12.41 -7.92 -13.84
N LEU A 24 -11.44 -8.34 -14.67
CA LEU A 24 -11.67 -8.62 -16.09
C LEU A 24 -12.65 -9.78 -16.31
N GLU A 25 -12.55 -10.81 -15.48
CA GLU A 25 -13.39 -12.01 -15.53
C GLU A 25 -14.73 -11.86 -14.80
N ARG A 26 -14.95 -10.72 -14.11
CA ARG A 26 -16.14 -10.46 -13.27
C ARG A 26 -16.36 -11.52 -12.19
N ARG A 27 -15.27 -12.03 -11.64
CA ARG A 27 -15.30 -12.96 -10.50
C ARG A 27 -14.81 -12.24 -9.23
N GLN A 28 -15.04 -12.87 -8.08
CA GLN A 28 -14.39 -12.43 -6.86
C GLN A 28 -12.90 -12.80 -6.91
N PRO A 29 -12.01 -11.92 -6.43
CA PRO A 29 -10.58 -12.23 -6.28
C PRO A 29 -10.34 -13.19 -5.12
N ASP A 30 -9.16 -13.79 -5.09
CA ASP A 30 -8.65 -14.44 -3.88
C ASP A 30 -8.65 -13.46 -2.69
N ALA A 31 -9.10 -13.92 -1.53
CA ALA A 31 -9.16 -13.10 -0.32
C ALA A 31 -7.78 -12.66 0.18
N GLY A 32 -6.73 -13.46 -0.06
CA GLY A 32 -5.35 -13.12 0.26
C GLY A 32 -4.82 -11.95 -0.58
N ALA A 33 -5.22 -11.86 -1.85
CA ALA A 33 -4.81 -10.78 -2.75
C ALA A 33 -5.38 -9.40 -2.36
N LEU A 34 -6.41 -9.37 -1.51
CA LEU A 34 -7.00 -8.13 -0.99
C LEU A 34 -6.09 -7.37 -0.01
N LEU A 35 -4.96 -7.97 0.40
CA LEU A 35 -3.99 -7.36 1.30
C LEU A 35 -3.00 -6.42 0.59
N VAL A 36 -2.98 -6.43 -0.75
CA VAL A 36 -2.15 -5.49 -1.52
C VAL A 36 -2.59 -4.05 -1.23
N PRO A 37 -1.64 -3.10 -1.00
CA PRO A 37 -2.00 -1.72 -0.73
C PRO A 37 -2.84 -1.10 -1.84
N ASP A 38 -3.93 -0.44 -1.47
CA ASP A 38 -4.81 0.28 -2.39
C ASP A 38 -4.40 1.76 -2.55
N VAL A 39 -5.19 2.51 -3.32
CA VAL A 39 -4.98 3.94 -3.52
C VAL A 39 -5.09 4.75 -2.22
N ARG A 40 -5.87 4.30 -1.24
CA ARG A 40 -6.02 5.00 0.05
C ARG A 40 -4.72 4.90 0.85
N ALA A 41 -4.10 3.72 0.88
CA ALA A 41 -2.78 3.55 1.49
C ALA A 41 -1.74 4.51 0.87
N GLY A 42 -1.81 4.75 -0.44
CA GLY A 42 -0.98 5.75 -1.11
C GLY A 42 -1.27 7.19 -0.66
N VAL A 43 -2.56 7.57 -0.56
CA VAL A 43 -2.97 8.90 -0.07
C VAL A 43 -2.53 9.13 1.37
N ASP A 44 -2.71 8.14 2.24
CA ASP A 44 -2.31 8.22 3.65
C ASP A 44 -0.79 8.36 3.79
N GLY A 45 -0.01 7.72 2.92
CA GLY A 45 1.44 7.92 2.85
C GLY A 45 1.83 9.35 2.49
N VAL A 46 1.15 9.97 1.52
CA VAL A 46 1.42 11.37 1.13
C VAL A 46 1.02 12.33 2.25
N ARG A 47 -0.15 12.13 2.87
CA ARG A 47 -0.61 12.91 4.03
C ARG A 47 0.36 12.85 5.20
N PHE A 48 0.85 11.64 5.49
CA PHE A 48 1.87 11.46 6.52
C PHE A 48 3.14 12.28 6.21
N ILE A 49 3.63 12.25 4.96
CA ILE A 49 4.80 13.05 4.56
C ILE A 49 4.52 14.55 4.74
N GLU A 50 3.34 15.03 4.34
CA GLU A 50 2.93 16.43 4.52
C GLU A 50 2.94 16.83 6.00
N ALA A 51 2.34 16.01 6.87
CA ALA A 51 2.33 16.24 8.31
C ALA A 51 3.73 16.29 8.91
N VAL A 52 4.63 15.39 8.50
CA VAL A 52 6.04 15.39 8.95
C VAL A 52 6.74 16.69 8.56
N VAL A 53 6.54 17.15 7.32
CA VAL A 53 7.13 18.42 6.84
C VAL A 53 6.56 19.61 7.61
N LYS A 54 5.24 19.65 7.82
CA LYS A 54 4.58 20.71 8.60
C LYS A 54 5.11 20.76 10.03
N SER A 55 5.13 19.62 10.72
CA SER A 55 5.68 19.51 12.07
C SER A 55 7.10 20.06 12.14
N SER A 56 7.96 19.69 11.20
CA SER A 56 9.34 20.17 11.13
C SER A 56 9.42 21.70 10.98
N SER A 57 8.60 22.30 10.12
CA SER A 57 8.57 23.75 9.92
C SER A 57 8.06 24.54 11.14
N GLU A 58 7.24 23.91 11.97
CA GLU A 58 6.63 24.51 13.17
C GLU A 58 7.42 24.18 14.46
N GLY A 59 8.64 23.66 14.34
CA GLY A 59 9.52 23.38 15.49
C GLY A 59 9.29 22.03 16.16
N GLY A 60 8.76 21.05 15.43
CA GLY A 60 8.56 19.68 15.90
C GLY A 60 7.30 19.47 16.74
N VAL A 61 6.27 20.28 16.51
CA VAL A 61 4.98 20.16 17.23
C VAL A 61 4.15 19.00 16.69
N TRP A 62 3.23 18.49 17.52
CA TRP A 62 2.24 17.51 17.09
C TRP A 62 1.26 18.12 16.09
N VAL A 63 1.06 17.45 14.97
CA VAL A 63 0.10 17.84 13.93
C VAL A 63 -0.68 16.60 13.48
N GLU A 64 -1.92 16.78 13.04
CA GLU A 64 -2.75 15.71 12.47
C GLU A 64 -2.38 15.48 10.99
N PRO A 65 -2.26 14.22 10.53
CA PRO A 65 -2.15 13.87 9.11
C PRO A 65 -3.45 14.03 8.30
#